data_AF-A0A955CJ57-F1
#
_entry.id   AF-A0A955CJ57-F1
#
_cell.length_a   1.000
_cell.length_b   1.000
_cell.length_c   1.000
_cell.angle_alpha   90.00
_cell.angle_beta   90.00
_cell.angle_gamma   90.00
#
_symmetry.space_group_name_H-M   'P 1'
#
loop_
_entity.id
_entity.type
_entity.pdbx_description
1 polymer ?
#
loop_
_entity_poly.entity_id
_entity_poly.type
_entity_poly.pdbx_seq_one_letter_code
_entity_poly.pdbx_strand_id
1 'polypeptide(L)'
;MGQVTEVVNAVSGLIRSLVYAAAVCGVGYGGGWLYTHYWSHGVSTAQLQQARQEIAELQHQLQLKDMHIDQLDTALHLLKVDQRVAELRVLRQEFVPGLDRVISEISFVEMNDQGEPIDVPRKFTIEGDTVYLDYWVVKFEDRYIEQSAVNRATSICLFRKVFGEYQRPAEGFDLDAVNMRPA
;
A
#
# COMPACT_ATOMS: atom_id res chain seq x y z
N MET A 1 -19.73 29.68 99.49
CA MET A 1 -18.72 29.91 98.43
C MET A 1 -18.86 28.99 97.20
N GLY A 2 -19.91 28.17 97.05
CA GLY A 2 -20.04 27.23 95.92
C GLY A 2 -20.73 27.75 94.64
N GLN A 3 -21.61 28.76 94.74
CA GLN A 3 -22.36 29.26 93.57
C GLN A 3 -21.51 30.12 92.62
N VAL A 4 -20.50 30.84 93.13
CA VAL A 4 -19.63 31.69 92.30
C VAL A 4 -18.69 30.83 91.44
N THR A 5 -18.20 29.71 91.96
CA THR A 5 -17.36 28.76 91.22
C THR A 5 -18.13 28.02 90.12
N GLU A 6 -19.42 27.78 90.32
CA GLU A 6 -20.28 27.12 89.32
C GLU A 6 -20.58 28.03 88.13
N VAL A 7 -20.84 29.33 88.37
CA VAL A 7 -21.04 30.33 87.31
C VAL A 7 -19.77 30.55 86.49
N VAL A 8 -18.60 30.64 87.15
CA VAL A 8 -17.32 30.80 86.44
C VAL A 8 -16.99 29.58 85.57
N ASN A 9 -17.26 28.37 86.06
CA ASN A 9 -17.06 27.15 85.29
C ASN A 9 -18.06 27.02 84.12
N ALA A 10 -19.32 27.42 84.31
CA ALA A 10 -20.34 27.45 83.25
C ALA A 10 -19.99 28.44 82.13
N VAL A 11 -19.51 29.64 82.50
CA VAL A 11 -19.04 30.65 81.54
C VAL A 11 -17.79 30.18 80.79
N SER A 12 -16.83 29.57 81.49
CA SER A 12 -15.63 28.99 80.86
C SER A 12 -15.99 27.86 79.88
N GLY A 13 -16.97 27.01 80.24
CA GLY A 13 -17.52 25.97 79.38
C GLY A 13 -18.14 26.52 78.10
N LEU A 14 -18.94 27.58 78.22
CA LEU A 14 -19.57 28.27 77.08
C LEU A 14 -18.52 28.90 76.15
N ILE A 15 -17.53 29.60 76.70
CA ILE A 15 -16.44 30.20 75.91
C ILE A 15 -15.69 29.12 75.14
N ARG A 16 -15.36 27.99 75.78
CA ARG A 16 -14.69 26.87 75.10
C ARG A 16 -15.54 26.29 73.97
N SER A 17 -16.84 26.07 74.19
CA SER A 17 -17.73 25.57 73.13
C SER A 17 -17.83 26.53 71.94
N LEU A 18 -17.84 27.84 72.19
CA LEU A 18 -17.87 28.85 71.12
C LEU A 18 -16.56 28.88 70.34
N VAL A 19 -15.41 28.74 71.01
CA VAL A 19 -14.10 28.68 70.35
C VAL A 19 -13.98 27.42 69.50
N TYR A 20 -14.42 26.25 70.00
CA TYR A 20 -14.41 25.02 69.21
C TYR A 20 -15.36 25.09 68.02
N ALA A 21 -16.56 25.66 68.20
CA ALA A 21 -17.50 25.88 67.12
C ALA A 21 -16.90 26.80 66.04
N ALA A 22 -16.26 27.90 66.44
CA ALA A 22 -15.59 28.82 65.52
C ALA A 22 -14.42 28.14 64.79
N ALA A 23 -13.64 27.31 65.47
CA ALA A 23 -12.54 26.55 64.86
C ALA A 23 -13.04 25.53 63.82
N VAL A 24 -14.09 24.77 64.15
CA VAL A 24 -14.70 23.80 63.21
C VAL A 24 -15.32 24.52 62.01
N CYS A 25 -16.01 25.63 62.23
CA CYS A 25 -16.54 26.45 61.15
C CYS A 25 -15.41 27.04 60.27
N GLY A 26 -14.32 27.50 60.88
CA GLY A 26 -13.16 28.03 60.16
C GLY A 26 -12.44 26.97 59.32
N VAL A 27 -12.25 25.77 59.86
CA VAL A 27 -11.66 24.64 59.12
C VAL A 27 -12.59 24.14 58.02
N GLY A 28 -13.91 24.08 58.28
CA GLY A 28 -14.90 23.73 57.26
C GLY A 28 -14.96 24.75 56.12
N TYR A 29 -14.94 26.04 56.46
CA TYR A 29 -14.95 27.13 55.47
C TYR A 29 -13.64 27.20 54.69
N GLY A 30 -12.49 27.15 55.38
CA GLY A 30 -11.17 27.17 54.75
C GLY A 30 -10.92 25.93 53.89
N GLY A 31 -11.38 24.76 54.34
CA GLY A 31 -11.32 23.51 53.57
C GLY A 31 -12.17 23.56 52.31
N GLY A 32 -13.42 24.05 52.39
CA GLY A 32 -14.28 24.27 51.23
C GLY A 32 -13.70 25.31 50.25
N TRP A 33 -13.10 26.37 50.78
CA TRP A 33 -12.45 27.40 49.97
C TRP A 33 -11.22 26.87 49.22
N LEU A 34 -10.33 26.12 49.89
CA LEU A 34 -9.16 25.51 49.25
C LEU A 34 -9.56 24.45 48.20
N TYR A 35 -10.58 23.64 48.50
CA TYR A 35 -11.07 22.61 47.59
C TYR A 35 -11.58 23.21 46.28
N THR A 36 -12.34 24.30 46.37
CA THR A 36 -12.89 24.99 45.21
C THR A 36 -11.83 25.76 44.42
N HIS A 37 -10.85 26.37 45.09
CA HIS A 37 -9.80 27.13 44.41
C HIS A 37 -8.83 26.22 43.64
N TYR A 38 -8.35 25.12 44.26
CA TYR A 38 -7.36 24.24 43.64
C TYR A 38 -7.97 23.36 42.53
N TRP A 39 -9.20 22.86 42.70
CA TRP A 39 -9.82 21.98 41.71
C TRP A 39 -10.38 22.71 40.47
N SER A 40 -10.43 24.05 40.50
CA SER A 40 -10.82 24.86 39.35
C SER A 40 -9.79 24.89 38.21
N HIS A 41 -8.56 24.39 38.43
CA HIS A 41 -7.59 24.11 37.36
C HIS A 41 -7.86 22.77 36.65
N GLY A 42 -9.13 22.47 36.39
CA GLY A 42 -9.50 21.44 35.43
C GLY A 42 -9.07 21.88 34.04
N VAL A 43 -8.54 20.94 33.25
CA VAL A 43 -8.18 21.20 31.83
C VAL A 43 -9.33 21.95 31.17
N SER A 44 -9.06 23.14 30.65
CA SER A 44 -10.10 24.00 30.10
C SER A 44 -10.88 23.20 29.06
N THR A 45 -12.20 23.07 29.23
CA THR A 45 -13.07 22.30 28.33
C THR A 45 -12.91 22.73 26.87
N ALA A 46 -12.61 24.01 26.64
CA ALA A 46 -12.25 24.57 25.35
C ALA A 46 -10.97 23.97 24.76
N GLN A 47 -9.90 23.79 25.55
CA GLN A 47 -8.65 23.16 25.09
C GLN A 47 -8.87 21.67 24.78
N LEU A 48 -9.66 20.95 25.59
CA LEU A 48 -10.03 19.56 25.31
C LEU A 48 -10.86 19.46 24.03
N GLN A 49 -11.79 20.38 23.80
CA GLN A 49 -12.57 20.43 22.56
C GLN A 49 -11.68 20.73 21.36
N GLN A 50 -10.77 21.70 21.47
CA GLN A 50 -9.84 22.05 20.40
C GLN A 50 -8.91 20.87 20.06
N ALA A 51 -8.30 20.24 21.06
CA ALA A 51 -7.45 19.07 20.85
C ALA A 51 -8.24 17.89 20.24
N ARG A 52 -9.50 17.68 20.63
CA ARG A 52 -10.37 16.67 20.02
C ARG A 52 -10.70 16.98 18.56
N GLN A 53 -10.94 18.24 18.23
CA GLN A 53 -11.18 18.68 16.85
C GLN A 53 -9.92 18.47 16.00
N GLU A 54 -8.75 18.82 16.54
CA GLU A 54 -7.47 18.62 15.86
C GLU A 54 -7.16 17.14 15.63
N ILE A 55 -7.40 16.27 16.62
CA ILE A 55 -7.26 14.81 16.46
C ILE A 55 -8.21 14.30 15.37
N ALA A 56 -9.46 14.75 15.35
CA ALA A 56 -10.43 14.32 14.34
C ALA A 56 -10.00 14.76 12.93
N GLU A 57 -9.51 15.98 12.78
CA GLU A 57 -8.99 16.50 11.51
C GLU A 57 -7.74 15.74 11.06
N LEU A 58 -6.79 15.50 11.97
CA LEU A 58 -5.58 14.73 11.66
C LEU A 58 -5.90 13.29 11.28
N GLN A 59 -6.86 12.66 11.96
CA GLN A 59 -7.33 11.31 11.61
C GLN A 59 -7.95 11.29 10.22
N HIS A 60 -8.77 12.29 9.89
CA HIS A 60 -9.35 12.42 8.56
C HIS A 60 -8.26 12.62 7.49
N GLN A 61 -7.26 13.45 7.75
CA GLN A 61 -6.13 13.66 6.83
C GLN A 61 -5.26 12.41 6.66
N LEU A 62 -5.05 11.63 7.71
CA LEU A 62 -4.35 10.34 7.62
C LEU A 62 -5.11 9.37 6.73
N GLN A 63 -6.43 9.22 6.95
CA GLN A 63 -7.26 8.38 6.09
C GLN A 63 -7.21 8.79 4.62
N LEU A 64 -7.27 10.09 4.32
CA LEU A 64 -7.15 10.60 2.96
C LEU A 64 -5.79 10.27 2.34
N LYS A 65 -4.71 10.40 3.12
CA LYS A 65 -3.35 10.08 2.65
C LYS A 65 -3.17 8.59 2.42
N ASP A 66 -3.68 7.75 3.31
CA ASP A 66 -3.60 6.29 3.18
C ASP A 66 -4.33 5.84 1.90
N MET A 67 -5.53 6.35 1.64
CA MET A 67 -6.24 6.09 0.39
C MET A 67 -5.44 6.54 -0.85
N HIS A 68 -4.74 7.67 -0.76
CA HIS A 68 -3.92 8.14 -1.88
C HIS A 68 -2.67 7.28 -2.09
N ILE A 69 -2.03 6.82 -1.00
CA ILE A 69 -0.90 5.89 -1.05
C ILE A 69 -1.35 4.58 -1.69
N ASP A 70 -2.48 4.00 -1.28
CA ASP A 70 -3.00 2.77 -1.85
C ASP A 70 -3.32 2.90 -3.34
N GLN A 71 -3.89 4.04 -3.75
CA GLN A 71 -4.14 4.34 -5.16
C GLN A 71 -2.85 4.45 -5.96
N LEU A 72 -1.84 5.16 -5.44
CA LEU A 72 -0.55 5.32 -6.09
C LEU A 72 0.21 3.99 -6.17
N ASP A 73 0.19 3.19 -5.11
CA ASP A 73 0.84 1.88 -5.10
C ASP A 73 0.19 0.93 -6.12
N THR A 74 -1.14 0.93 -6.18
CA THR A 74 -1.88 0.19 -7.22
C THR A 74 -1.53 0.67 -8.62
N ALA A 75 -1.51 1.99 -8.85
CA ALA A 75 -1.16 2.57 -10.15
C ALA A 75 0.29 2.23 -10.54
N LEU A 76 1.22 2.28 -9.60
CA LEU A 76 2.60 1.87 -9.81
C LEU A 76 2.69 0.38 -10.12
N HIS A 77 1.96 -0.48 -9.42
CA HIS A 77 1.94 -1.91 -9.68
C HIS A 77 1.45 -2.23 -11.10
N LEU A 78 0.44 -1.51 -11.58
CA LEU A 78 -0.05 -1.64 -12.95
C LEU A 78 0.95 -1.09 -13.98
N LEU A 79 1.62 0.02 -13.67
CA LEU A 79 2.63 0.63 -14.55
C LEU A 79 3.93 -0.18 -14.63
N LYS A 80 4.26 -0.93 -13.57
CA LYS A 80 5.45 -1.79 -13.48
C LYS A 80 5.41 -2.99 -14.44
N VAL A 81 4.26 -3.30 -15.06
CA VAL A 81 4.16 -4.38 -16.04
C VAL A 81 4.64 -3.87 -17.40
N ASP A 82 5.94 -3.96 -17.63
CA ASP A 82 6.51 -3.82 -18.98
C ASP A 82 6.07 -5.01 -19.83
N GLN A 83 5.31 -4.75 -20.89
CA GLN A 83 4.72 -5.78 -21.75
C GLN A 83 5.47 -5.80 -23.07
N ARG A 84 6.35 -6.80 -23.24
CA ARG A 84 6.88 -7.13 -24.55
C ARG A 84 5.77 -7.79 -25.38
N VAL A 85 5.22 -7.05 -26.34
CA VAL A 85 4.12 -7.50 -27.19
C VAL A 85 4.67 -7.91 -28.57
N ALA A 86 4.14 -8.99 -29.13
CA ALA A 86 4.46 -9.41 -30.49
C ALA A 86 3.18 -9.80 -31.25
N GLU A 87 3.15 -9.51 -32.54
CA GLU A 87 2.12 -9.97 -33.46
C GLU A 87 2.57 -11.26 -34.14
N LEU A 88 1.73 -12.29 -34.06
CA LEU A 88 1.85 -13.53 -34.81
C LEU A 88 0.68 -13.65 -35.78
N ARG A 89 0.97 -13.76 -37.08
CA ARG A 89 -0.05 -13.85 -38.13
C ARG A 89 0.18 -15.08 -39.01
N VAL A 90 -0.88 -15.83 -39.28
CA VAL A 90 -0.85 -16.91 -40.27
C VAL A 90 -1.02 -16.30 -41.65
N LEU A 91 -0.02 -16.48 -42.51
CA LEU A 91 -0.01 -15.97 -43.89
C LEU A 91 -0.67 -16.95 -44.84
N ARG A 92 -0.36 -18.24 -44.66
CA ARG A 92 -0.86 -19.31 -45.52
C ARG A 92 -0.85 -20.64 -44.80
N GLN A 93 -1.75 -21.52 -45.23
CA GLN A 93 -1.83 -22.88 -44.74
C GLN A 93 -2.23 -23.80 -45.89
N GLU A 94 -1.40 -24.81 -46.18
CA GLU A 94 -1.59 -25.72 -47.32
C GLU A 94 -1.42 -27.17 -46.88
N PHE A 95 -2.30 -28.06 -47.36
CA PHE A 95 -2.14 -29.50 -47.15
C PHE A 95 -1.17 -30.06 -48.18
N VAL A 96 -0.19 -30.85 -47.72
CA VAL A 96 0.83 -31.46 -48.59
C VAL A 96 0.57 -32.97 -48.69
N PRO A 97 0.03 -33.45 -49.83
CA PRO A 97 -0.37 -34.86 -49.99
C PRO A 97 0.77 -35.87 -49.84
N GLY A 98 2.03 -35.46 -50.01
CA GLY A 98 3.20 -36.32 -49.87
C GLY A 98 3.66 -36.55 -48.41
N LEU A 99 3.30 -35.65 -47.51
CA LEU A 99 3.63 -35.74 -46.08
C LEU A 99 2.41 -36.13 -45.23
N ASP A 100 1.21 -36.14 -45.83
CA ASP A 100 -0.09 -36.28 -45.16
C ASP A 100 -0.23 -35.30 -43.99
N ARG A 101 0.26 -34.07 -44.21
CA ARG A 101 0.36 -33.02 -43.19
C ARG A 101 0.04 -31.66 -43.77
N VAL A 102 -0.40 -30.77 -42.90
CA VAL A 102 -0.54 -29.35 -43.20
C VAL A 102 0.80 -28.65 -42.99
N ILE A 103 1.13 -27.69 -43.84
CA ILE A 103 2.25 -26.77 -43.65
C ILE A 103 1.68 -25.35 -43.54
N SER A 104 2.14 -24.61 -42.53
CA SER A 104 1.69 -23.24 -42.28
C SER A 104 2.84 -22.25 -42.43
N GLU A 105 2.64 -21.21 -43.22
CA GLU A 105 3.51 -20.04 -43.30
C GLU A 105 2.98 -18.97 -42.33
N ILE A 106 3.83 -18.54 -41.40
CA ILE A 106 3.50 -17.56 -40.35
C ILE A 106 4.46 -16.38 -40.41
N SER A 107 4.01 -15.21 -39.96
CA SER A 107 4.87 -14.05 -39.71
C SER A 107 4.86 -13.66 -38.24
N PHE A 108 6.02 -13.32 -37.71
CA PHE A 108 6.23 -12.84 -36.35
C PHE A 108 6.93 -11.48 -36.37
N VAL A 109 6.43 -10.54 -35.58
CA VAL A 109 7.06 -9.24 -35.38
C VAL A 109 6.79 -8.71 -33.99
N GLU A 110 7.76 -8.01 -33.41
CA GLU A 110 7.61 -7.36 -32.10
C GLU A 110 7.01 -5.98 -32.27
N MET A 111 6.22 -5.56 -31.29
CA MET A 111 5.45 -4.33 -31.30
C MET A 111 5.97 -3.40 -30.20
N ASN A 112 6.05 -2.10 -30.51
CA ASN A 112 6.36 -1.08 -29.51
C ASN A 112 5.11 -0.73 -28.67
N ASP A 113 5.28 0.15 -27.68
CA ASP A 113 4.19 0.63 -26.81
C ASP A 113 3.05 1.35 -27.57
N GLN A 114 3.30 1.77 -28.82
CA GLN A 114 2.31 2.41 -29.69
C GLN A 114 1.58 1.40 -30.60
N GLY A 115 1.92 0.11 -30.51
CA GLY A 115 1.37 -0.94 -31.35
C GLY A 115 1.92 -0.90 -32.80
N GLU A 116 3.11 -0.35 -33.01
CA GLU A 116 3.79 -0.36 -34.29
C GLU A 116 4.89 -1.44 -34.32
N PRO A 117 5.13 -2.09 -35.47
CA PRO A 117 6.22 -3.05 -35.61
C PRO A 117 7.58 -2.40 -35.37
N ILE A 118 8.39 -3.00 -34.48
CA ILE A 118 9.75 -2.54 -34.18
C ILE A 118 10.71 -2.82 -35.35
N ASP A 119 10.48 -3.93 -36.06
CA ASP A 119 11.31 -4.40 -37.18
C ASP A 119 10.46 -5.02 -38.29
N VAL A 120 11.10 -5.50 -39.35
CA VAL A 120 10.47 -6.21 -40.46
C VAL A 120 9.92 -7.56 -40.00
N PRO A 121 8.65 -7.91 -40.33
CA PRO A 121 8.09 -9.20 -39.97
C PRO A 121 8.89 -10.38 -40.51
N ARG A 122 9.29 -11.27 -39.61
CA ARG A 122 10.04 -12.49 -39.93
C ARG A 122 9.07 -13.60 -40.28
N LYS A 123 9.35 -14.31 -41.37
CA LYS A 123 8.48 -15.39 -41.87
C LYS A 123 9.08 -16.75 -41.54
N PHE A 124 8.22 -17.66 -41.11
CA PHE A 124 8.58 -19.02 -40.76
C PHE A 124 7.61 -20.00 -41.41
N THR A 125 8.10 -21.20 -41.71
CA THR A 125 7.30 -22.30 -42.26
C THR A 125 7.31 -23.45 -41.26
N ILE A 126 6.17 -23.72 -40.65
CA ILE A 126 6.02 -24.77 -39.63
C ILE A 126 5.22 -25.96 -40.17
N GLU A 127 5.49 -27.14 -39.62
CA GLU A 127 4.70 -28.34 -39.93
C GLU A 127 3.51 -28.47 -38.96
N GLY A 128 2.32 -28.42 -39.52
CA GLY A 128 1.06 -28.52 -38.79
C GLY A 128 0.17 -27.30 -38.95
N ASP A 129 -1.00 -27.38 -38.33
CA ASP A 129 -1.93 -26.25 -38.20
C ASP A 129 -1.80 -25.49 -36.87
N THR A 130 -1.06 -26.07 -35.92
CA THR A 130 -0.88 -25.53 -34.57
C THR A 130 0.53 -24.97 -34.39
N VAL A 131 0.63 -23.71 -33.93
CA VAL A 131 1.89 -23.02 -33.62
C VAL A 131 2.17 -23.10 -32.12
N TYR A 132 3.38 -23.51 -31.76
CA TYR A 132 3.90 -23.43 -30.39
C TYR A 132 4.95 -22.33 -30.29
N LEU A 133 4.85 -21.53 -29.22
CA LEU A 133 5.79 -20.46 -28.88
C LEU A 133 6.48 -20.77 -27.55
N ASP A 134 7.80 -20.95 -27.58
CA ASP A 134 8.64 -21.11 -26.39
C ASP A 134 9.19 -19.76 -25.96
N TYR A 135 9.07 -19.44 -24.67
CA TYR A 135 9.54 -18.19 -24.09
C TYR A 135 9.98 -18.38 -22.64
N TRP A 136 10.86 -17.49 -22.18
CA TRP A 136 11.26 -17.39 -20.78
C TRP A 136 10.78 -16.09 -20.17
N VAL A 137 10.30 -16.16 -18.93
CA VAL A 137 9.95 -14.98 -18.14
C VAL A 137 10.82 -14.98 -16.90
N VAL A 138 11.63 -13.93 -16.75
CA VAL A 138 12.36 -13.65 -15.52
C VAL A 138 11.61 -12.57 -14.77
N LYS A 139 11.13 -12.89 -13.58
CA LYS A 139 10.49 -11.92 -12.68
C LYS A 139 11.49 -11.55 -11.59
N PHE A 140 11.74 -10.26 -11.45
CA PHE A 140 12.60 -9.73 -10.40
C PHE A 140 11.73 -9.21 -9.26
N GLU A 141 12.18 -9.40 -8.03
CA GLU A 141 11.53 -8.80 -6.87
C GLU A 141 11.98 -7.34 -6.73
N ASP A 142 11.03 -6.46 -6.38
CA ASP A 142 11.21 -5.00 -6.30
C ASP A 142 12.46 -4.58 -5.50
N ARG A 143 12.78 -5.29 -4.41
CA ARG A 143 13.94 -5.03 -3.54
C ARG A 143 15.29 -5.05 -4.27
N TYR A 144 15.41 -5.76 -5.38
CA TYR A 144 16.66 -5.89 -6.15
C TYR A 144 16.82 -4.82 -7.23
N ILE A 145 15.81 -4.00 -7.47
CA ILE A 145 15.73 -3.06 -8.60
C ILE A 145 15.81 -1.61 -8.12
N GLU A 146 15.22 -1.33 -6.96
CA GLU A 146 15.16 -0.01 -6.32
C GLU A 146 16.55 0.62 -6.05
N GLN A 147 17.62 -0.19 -6.01
CA GLN A 147 18.98 0.27 -5.75
C GLN A 147 19.75 0.80 -6.98
N SER A 148 19.27 0.55 -8.21
CA SER A 148 20.00 0.94 -9.43
C SER A 148 19.17 1.58 -10.55
N ALA A 149 17.84 1.58 -10.48
CA ALA A 149 16.98 2.47 -11.26
C ALA A 149 15.56 2.47 -10.67
N VAL A 150 15.09 3.63 -10.23
CA VAL A 150 13.89 3.81 -9.38
C VAL A 150 12.56 3.32 -10.01
N ASN A 151 12.52 3.01 -11.31
CA ASN A 151 11.23 2.93 -12.04
C ASN A 151 10.96 1.62 -12.80
N ARG A 152 11.68 0.52 -12.57
CA ARG A 152 11.53 -0.66 -13.47
C ARG A 152 11.55 -2.00 -12.76
N ALA A 153 10.47 -2.31 -12.05
CA ALA A 153 10.12 -3.70 -11.69
C ALA A 153 9.77 -4.50 -12.96
N THR A 154 10.75 -4.67 -13.83
CA THR A 154 10.58 -5.15 -15.20
C THR A 154 10.78 -6.65 -15.21
N SER A 155 9.71 -7.40 -15.46
CA SER A 155 9.88 -8.80 -15.86
C SER A 155 10.45 -8.83 -17.28
N ILE A 156 11.53 -9.59 -17.49
CA ILE A 156 12.10 -9.76 -18.83
C ILE A 156 11.43 -10.97 -19.48
N CYS A 157 10.81 -10.76 -20.65
CA CYS A 157 10.29 -11.83 -21.50
C CYS A 157 11.25 -12.07 -22.68
N LEU A 158 11.70 -13.31 -22.88
CA LEU A 158 12.60 -13.72 -23.97
C LEU A 158 11.90 -14.75 -24.86
N PHE A 159 11.65 -14.41 -26.12
CA PHE A 159 11.08 -15.34 -27.09
C PHE A 159 12.17 -16.25 -27.63
N ARG A 160 12.06 -17.54 -27.37
CA ARG A 160 13.12 -18.49 -27.72
C ARG A 160 12.88 -19.08 -29.08
N LYS A 161 11.78 -19.81 -29.23
CA LYS A 161 11.53 -20.61 -30.43
C LYS A 161 10.08 -20.61 -30.85
N VAL A 162 9.88 -20.80 -32.15
CA VAL A 162 8.57 -21.10 -32.76
C VAL A 162 8.66 -22.39 -33.56
N PHE A 163 7.67 -23.27 -33.40
CA PHE A 163 7.63 -24.58 -34.07
C PHE A 163 6.19 -25.08 -34.23
N GLY A 164 5.98 -25.99 -35.17
CA GLY A 164 4.70 -26.65 -35.40
C GLY A 164 4.53 -27.95 -34.62
N GLU A 165 3.31 -28.48 -34.59
CA GLU A 165 2.94 -29.69 -33.85
C GLU A 165 3.71 -30.95 -34.25
N TYR A 166 4.17 -31.02 -35.50
CA TYR A 166 4.93 -32.15 -36.03
C TYR A 166 6.45 -31.92 -36.00
N GLN A 167 6.91 -30.80 -35.43
CA GLN A 167 8.32 -30.46 -35.27
C GLN A 167 8.75 -30.60 -33.82
N ARG A 168 9.98 -31.08 -33.58
CA ARG A 168 10.55 -31.07 -32.23
C ARG A 168 10.94 -29.63 -31.85
N PRO A 169 10.86 -29.23 -30.58
CA PRO A 169 11.31 -27.89 -30.16
C PRO A 169 12.76 -27.58 -30.56
N ALA A 170 13.64 -28.59 -30.61
CA ALA A 170 15.03 -28.43 -31.06
C ALA A 170 15.17 -28.10 -32.56
N GLU A 171 14.17 -28.44 -33.37
CA GLU A 171 14.10 -28.16 -34.82
C GLU A 171 13.36 -26.85 -35.11
N GLY A 172 12.80 -26.21 -34.07
CA GLY A 172 12.10 -24.94 -34.17
C GLY A 172 13.02 -23.76 -34.50
N PHE A 173 12.42 -22.73 -35.09
CA PHE A 173 13.10 -21.50 -35.47
C PHE A 173 13.37 -20.62 -34.27
N ASP A 174 14.57 -20.06 -34.17
CA ASP A 174 14.92 -19.12 -33.10
C ASP A 174 14.28 -17.74 -33.34
N LEU A 175 13.67 -17.19 -32.29
CA LEU A 175 13.06 -15.86 -32.30
C LEU A 175 14.02 -14.82 -31.73
N ASP A 176 14.61 -15.02 -30.57
CA ASP A 176 15.66 -14.15 -30.06
C ASP A 176 17.04 -14.76 -30.37
N ALA A 177 17.91 -14.01 -31.04
CA ALA A 177 19.27 -14.46 -31.30
C ALA A 177 20.13 -14.31 -30.02
N VAL A 178 20.98 -15.31 -29.76
CA VAL A 178 21.96 -15.26 -28.66
C VAL A 178 22.89 -14.06 -28.87
N ASN A 179 22.93 -13.15 -27.91
CA ASN A 179 23.68 -11.86 -27.90
C ASN A 179 23.01 -10.64 -28.56
N MET A 180 21.75 -10.72 -28.99
CA MET A 180 20.98 -9.51 -29.29
C MET A 180 20.31 -9.01 -28.02
N ARG A 181 20.29 -7.69 -27.81
CA ARG A 181 19.41 -7.12 -26.78
C ARG A 181 17.98 -7.31 -27.25
N PRO A 182 17.08 -7.85 -26.41
CA PRO A 182 15.65 -7.75 -26.65
C PRO A 182 15.29 -6.28 -26.89
N ALA A 183 14.35 -6.04 -27.80
CA ALA A 183 13.88 -4.70 -28.12
C ALA A 183 13.29 -3.98 -26.89
#